data_AF-A0A395GKJ1-F1
#
_entry.id   AF-A0A395GKJ1-F1
#
_cell.length_a   1.000
_cell.length_b   1.000
_cell.length_c   1.000
_cell.angle_alpha   90.00
_cell.angle_beta   90.00
_cell.angle_gamma   90.00
#
_symmetry.space_group_name_H-M   'P 1'
#
loop_
_entity.id
_entity.type
_entity.pdbx_description
1 polymer ?
#
loop_
_entity_poly.entity_id
_entity_poly.type
_entity_poly.pdbx_seq_one_letter_code
_entity_poly.pdbx_strand_id
1 'polypeptide(L)'
;MTADINSDEMYPPIPVYGGRWTPPKRLLDCYNHMWIDTDVWELPENVTYELYSQPMRGPGAQGSYLVVLPPGYDDLDINGERYPVLYWLHGGFSCSRHALWSLQFYARKMELGTMPKVILVAPQALPKGRWINSYDGSRPLGDIMCHDLVTAIDERYRTIRHPSARWLEGHSAGG
;
A
#
# COMPACT_ATOMS: atom_id res chain seq x y z
N MET A 1 4.10 -34.04 -43.63
CA MET A 1 5.24 -34.25 -42.72
C MET A 1 5.08 -33.27 -41.58
N THR A 2 4.50 -33.72 -40.47
CA THR A 2 4.35 -32.95 -39.24
C THR A 2 5.68 -32.99 -38.51
N ALA A 3 6.27 -31.83 -38.23
CA ALA A 3 7.49 -31.74 -37.42
C ALA A 3 7.13 -32.13 -35.97
N ASP A 4 7.76 -33.19 -35.46
CA ASP A 4 7.75 -33.53 -34.05
C ASP A 4 8.53 -32.45 -33.29
N ILE A 5 7.78 -31.54 -32.66
CA ILE A 5 8.35 -30.53 -31.77
C ILE A 5 8.59 -31.22 -30.44
N ASN A 6 9.85 -31.33 -30.03
CA ASN A 6 10.26 -31.99 -28.80
C ASN A 6 9.66 -31.23 -27.60
N SER A 7 8.92 -31.91 -26.73
CA SER A 7 8.14 -31.29 -25.64
C SER A 7 9.00 -30.50 -24.65
N ASP A 8 10.28 -30.88 -24.53
CA ASP A 8 11.26 -30.24 -23.64
C ASP A 8 11.71 -28.86 -24.14
N GLU A 9 11.48 -28.55 -25.43
CA GLU A 9 11.74 -27.23 -26.01
C GLU A 9 10.59 -26.24 -25.72
N MET A 10 9.37 -26.77 -25.53
CA MET A 10 8.17 -25.99 -25.24
C MET A 10 8.01 -25.70 -23.74
N TYR A 11 8.45 -26.62 -22.88
CA TYR A 11 8.42 -26.47 -21.43
C TYR A 11 9.77 -26.85 -20.84
N PRO A 12 10.68 -25.89 -20.61
CA PRO A 12 11.95 -26.20 -19.96
C PRO A 12 11.68 -26.87 -18.60
N PRO A 13 12.53 -27.83 -18.18
CA PRO A 13 12.36 -28.52 -16.92
C PRO A 13 12.31 -27.51 -15.77
N ILE A 14 11.35 -27.70 -14.85
CA ILE A 14 11.22 -26.85 -13.67
C ILE A 14 12.55 -26.89 -12.91
N PRO A 15 13.20 -25.73 -12.66
CA PRO A 15 14.45 -25.69 -11.92
C PRO A 15 14.32 -26.40 -10.58
N VAL A 16 15.34 -27.17 -10.21
CA VAL A 16 15.37 -27.88 -8.92
C VAL A 16 15.28 -26.85 -7.80
N TYR A 17 14.22 -26.94 -6.99
CA TYR A 17 14.00 -26.05 -5.85
C TYR A 17 15.02 -26.36 -4.74
N GLY A 18 16.07 -25.54 -4.63
CA GLY A 18 17.13 -25.67 -3.62
C GLY A 18 16.73 -25.31 -2.18
N GLY A 19 15.43 -25.31 -1.86
CA GLY A 19 14.90 -24.86 -0.57
C GLY A 19 14.56 -23.37 -0.52
N ARG A 20 14.10 -22.91 0.65
CA ARG A 20 13.72 -21.50 0.85
C ARG A 20 14.98 -20.64 0.91
N TRP A 21 15.13 -19.75 -0.07
CA TRP A 21 16.20 -18.77 -0.06
C TRP A 21 16.12 -17.91 1.21
N THR A 22 17.24 -17.80 1.93
CA THR A 22 17.36 -16.96 3.11
C THR A 22 18.14 -15.70 2.74
N PRO A 23 17.52 -14.50 2.79
CA PRO A 23 18.18 -13.28 2.42
C PRO A 23 19.39 -12.99 3.32
N PRO A 24 20.53 -12.49 2.80
CA PRO A 24 21.64 -12.06 3.63
C PRO A 24 21.21 -11.00 4.65
N LYS A 25 21.77 -11.05 5.87
CA LYS A 25 21.42 -10.10 6.96
C LYS A 25 21.47 -8.64 6.52
N ARG A 26 22.50 -8.24 5.76
CA ARG A 26 22.64 -6.87 5.24
C ARG A 26 21.42 -6.41 4.43
N LEU A 27 20.83 -7.29 3.62
CA LEU A 27 19.64 -6.97 2.84
C LEU A 27 18.41 -6.85 3.75
N LEU A 28 18.30 -7.73 4.75
CA LEU A 28 17.25 -7.65 5.76
C LEU A 28 17.32 -6.35 6.58
N ASP A 29 18.52 -5.83 6.83
CA ASP A 29 18.72 -4.59 7.58
C ASP A 29 18.28 -3.37 6.76
N CYS A 30 18.52 -3.36 5.44
CA CYS A 30 18.04 -2.30 4.54
C CYS A 30 16.50 -2.14 4.58
N TYR A 31 15.75 -3.24 4.74
CA TYR A 31 14.29 -3.19 4.84
C TYR A 31 13.77 -2.46 6.08
N ASN A 32 14.61 -2.11 7.05
CA ASN A 32 14.20 -1.36 8.25
C ASN A 32 14.11 0.15 7.99
N HIS A 33 14.50 0.59 6.80
CA HIS A 33 14.61 2.01 6.43
C HIS A 33 13.68 2.39 5.27
N MET A 34 12.92 1.45 4.71
CA MET A 34 12.04 1.66 3.55
C MET A 34 10.67 2.23 3.97
N TRP A 35 10.67 3.38 4.63
CA TRP A 35 9.45 4.11 5.03
C TRP A 35 8.85 4.94 3.90
N ILE A 36 9.67 5.22 2.89
CA ILE A 36 9.33 5.98 1.70
C ILE A 36 9.60 5.06 0.51
N ASP A 37 8.58 4.84 -0.31
CA ASP A 37 8.72 4.10 -1.57
C ASP A 37 9.26 5.05 -2.64
N THR A 38 10.52 4.87 -3.03
CA THR A 38 11.18 5.73 -4.00
C THR A 38 10.99 5.29 -5.44
N ASP A 39 10.37 4.12 -5.68
CA ASP A 39 10.22 3.53 -7.01
C ASP A 39 8.83 3.81 -7.60
N VAL A 40 8.53 5.11 -7.76
CA VAL A 40 7.21 5.63 -8.16
C VAL A 40 7.26 6.42 -9.48
N TRP A 41 8.11 5.98 -10.40
CA TRP A 41 8.34 6.65 -11.69
C TRP A 41 7.19 6.48 -12.68
N GLU A 42 6.40 5.42 -12.53
CA GLU A 42 5.28 5.08 -13.41
C GLU A 42 4.06 4.70 -12.59
N LEU A 43 3.23 5.71 -12.28
CA LEU A 43 1.94 5.52 -11.63
C LEU A 43 0.80 5.77 -12.63
N PRO A 44 -0.32 5.02 -12.53
CA PRO A 44 -1.53 5.37 -13.27
C PRO A 44 -1.98 6.80 -12.97
N GLU A 45 -2.59 7.47 -13.95
CA GLU A 45 -2.95 8.90 -13.84
C GLU A 45 -3.86 9.23 -12.64
N ASN A 46 -4.71 8.28 -12.22
CA ASN A 46 -5.63 8.43 -11.09
C ASN A 46 -4.99 8.08 -9.73
N VAL A 47 -3.71 7.71 -9.68
CA VAL A 47 -2.98 7.39 -8.47
C VAL A 47 -2.00 8.51 -8.16
N THR A 48 -2.17 9.17 -7.03
CA THR A 48 -1.24 10.19 -6.54
C THR A 48 -0.31 9.59 -5.49
N TYR A 49 0.96 9.98 -5.53
CA TYR A 49 1.95 9.66 -4.51
C TYR A 49 2.16 10.86 -3.60
N GLU A 50 2.15 10.64 -2.30
CA GLU A 50 2.26 11.71 -1.31
C GLU A 50 3.15 11.31 -0.13
N LEU A 51 3.71 12.34 0.51
CA LEU A 51 4.44 12.20 1.76
C LEU A 51 3.60 12.66 2.94
N TYR A 52 3.89 12.10 4.10
CA TYR A 52 3.32 12.53 5.37
C TYR A 52 4.32 12.43 6.50
N SER A 53 4.12 13.27 7.52
CA SER A 53 4.93 13.28 8.73
C SER A 53 4.64 12.07 9.61
N GLN A 54 5.70 11.49 10.17
CA GLN A 54 5.63 10.35 11.10
C GLN A 54 6.25 10.71 12.46
N PRO A 55 5.66 11.63 13.23
CA PRO A 55 6.21 12.06 14.52
C PRO A 55 6.40 10.90 15.52
N MET A 56 5.68 9.77 15.39
CA MET A 56 5.93 8.58 16.21
C MET A 56 7.35 8.00 16.03
N ARG A 57 8.01 8.31 14.91
CA ARG A 57 9.42 7.94 14.65
C ARG A 57 10.42 9.03 15.04
N GLY A 58 9.95 10.18 15.51
CA GLY A 58 10.75 11.32 15.90
C GLY A 58 10.69 12.50 14.92
N PRO A 59 11.30 13.64 15.30
CA PRO A 59 11.22 14.88 14.54
C PRO A 59 11.73 14.73 13.09
N GLY A 60 10.97 15.25 12.14
CA GLY A 60 11.33 15.26 10.72
C GLY A 60 11.20 13.91 10.00
N ALA A 61 10.78 12.85 10.69
CA ALA A 61 10.52 11.58 10.04
C ALA A 61 9.33 11.70 9.07
N GLN A 62 9.47 11.06 7.91
CA GLN A 62 8.46 11.03 6.86
C GLN A 62 8.17 9.58 6.46
N GLY A 63 6.96 9.35 5.98
CA GLY A 63 6.56 8.17 5.25
C GLY A 63 5.87 8.56 3.94
N SER A 64 5.59 7.56 3.10
CA SER A 64 4.87 7.76 1.85
C SER A 64 3.58 6.94 1.79
N TYR A 65 2.67 7.34 0.91
CA TYR A 65 1.50 6.55 0.54
C TYR A 65 1.08 6.83 -0.90
N LEU A 66 0.32 5.90 -1.48
CA LEU A 66 -0.44 6.12 -2.70
C LEU A 66 -1.90 6.40 -2.35
N VAL A 67 -2.56 7.24 -3.14
CA VAL A 67 -3.98 7.55 -2.95
C VAL A 67 -4.73 7.57 -4.27
N VAL A 68 -5.99 7.13 -4.23
CA VAL A 68 -6.96 7.32 -5.31
C VAL A 68 -8.17 8.03 -4.72
N LEU A 69 -8.54 9.15 -5.33
CA LEU A 69 -9.72 9.92 -4.96
C LEU A 69 -10.94 9.41 -5.74
N PRO A 70 -12.13 9.42 -5.13
CA PRO A 70 -13.33 8.90 -5.77
C PRO A 70 -13.73 9.75 -7.00
N PRO A 71 -14.49 9.18 -7.96
CA PRO A 71 -14.96 9.92 -9.13
C PRO A 71 -15.75 11.18 -8.76
N GLY A 72 -15.36 12.31 -9.35
CA GLY A 72 -15.96 13.62 -9.10
C GLY A 72 -15.48 14.32 -7.82
N TYR A 73 -14.43 13.83 -7.16
CA TYR A 73 -13.77 14.55 -6.07
C TYR A 73 -13.12 15.83 -6.62
N ASP A 74 -13.51 16.98 -6.08
CA ASP A 74 -12.93 18.30 -6.38
C ASP A 74 -12.17 18.82 -5.15
N ASP A 75 -10.92 19.22 -5.33
CA ASP A 75 -10.10 19.82 -4.26
C ASP A 75 -10.58 21.23 -3.89
N LEU A 76 -11.27 21.92 -4.81
CA LEU A 76 -11.80 23.27 -4.57
C LEU A 76 -13.11 23.27 -3.77
N ASP A 77 -13.81 22.14 -3.74
CA ASP A 77 -15.06 22.00 -2.98
C ASP A 77 -14.79 21.65 -1.51
N ILE A 78 -14.30 22.63 -0.75
CA ILE A 78 -13.93 22.47 0.66
C ILE A 78 -15.11 22.04 1.57
N ASN A 79 -16.34 22.38 1.19
CA ASN A 79 -17.56 22.05 1.93
C ASN A 79 -18.34 20.88 1.33
N GLY A 80 -17.75 20.21 0.35
CA GLY A 80 -18.37 19.13 -0.40
C GLY A 80 -18.59 17.86 0.39
N GLU A 81 -19.00 16.84 -0.37
CA GLU A 81 -19.16 15.49 0.13
C GLU A 81 -17.87 14.98 0.81
N ARG A 82 -18.06 14.30 1.95
CA ARG A 82 -17.00 13.63 2.71
C ARG A 82 -17.10 12.13 2.48
N TYR A 83 -15.95 11.49 2.38
CA TYR A 83 -15.86 10.09 1.97
C TYR A 83 -15.34 9.19 3.10
N PRO A 84 -15.80 7.93 3.19
CA PRO A 84 -15.10 6.91 3.97
C PRO A 84 -13.72 6.65 3.35
N VAL A 85 -12.84 6.03 4.14
CA VAL A 85 -11.46 5.72 3.74
C VAL A 85 -11.21 4.22 3.82
N LEU A 86 -10.63 3.64 2.79
CA LEU A 86 -10.13 2.26 2.78
C LEU A 86 -8.61 2.28 2.72
N TYR A 87 -7.97 1.75 3.76
CA TYR A 87 -6.52 1.56 3.80
C TYR A 87 -6.16 0.17 3.31
N TRP A 88 -5.38 0.09 2.24
CA TRP A 88 -4.89 -1.16 1.66
C TRP A 88 -3.45 -1.43 2.09
N LEU A 89 -3.24 -2.53 2.81
CA LEU A 89 -2.00 -2.86 3.51
C LEU A 89 -1.21 -3.92 2.73
N HIS A 90 0.01 -3.56 2.30
CA HIS A 90 0.88 -4.49 1.58
C HIS A 90 1.37 -5.63 2.49
N GLY A 91 1.77 -6.73 1.84
CA GLY A 91 2.28 -7.91 2.52
C GLY A 91 3.74 -7.79 2.97
N GLY A 92 4.26 -8.89 3.52
CA GLY A 92 5.68 -8.98 3.89
C GLY A 92 6.57 -8.94 2.64
N PHE A 93 7.74 -8.31 2.78
CA PHE A 93 8.75 -8.09 1.73
C PHE A 93 8.20 -7.37 0.49
N SER A 94 7.15 -6.58 0.69
CA SER A 94 6.41 -5.86 -0.34
C SER A 94 6.46 -4.34 -0.07
N CYS A 95 5.69 -3.57 -0.82
CA CYS A 95 5.63 -2.10 -0.78
C CYS A 95 4.27 -1.61 -1.27
N SER A 96 3.96 -0.33 -1.06
CA SER A 96 2.66 0.30 -1.38
C SER A 96 2.21 0.09 -2.82
N ARG A 97 3.15 0.09 -3.79
CA ARG A 97 2.86 -0.13 -5.21
C ARG A 97 2.30 -1.53 -5.53
N HIS A 98 2.43 -2.52 -4.65
CA HIS A 98 1.72 -3.78 -4.82
C HIS A 98 0.19 -3.67 -4.62
N ALA A 99 -0.29 -2.54 -4.10
CA ALA A 99 -1.70 -2.21 -4.04
C ALA A 99 -2.29 -1.82 -5.40
N LEU A 100 -1.47 -1.49 -6.41
CA LEU A 100 -1.93 -0.86 -7.65
C LEU A 100 -3.06 -1.63 -8.33
N TRP A 101 -2.96 -2.96 -8.37
CA TRP A 101 -4.03 -3.79 -8.94
C TRP A 101 -5.36 -3.62 -8.18
N SER A 102 -5.33 -3.67 -6.85
CA SER A 102 -6.49 -3.48 -5.99
C SER A 102 -7.04 -2.06 -6.08
N LEU A 103 -6.16 -1.05 -6.11
CA LEU A 103 -6.55 0.36 -6.26
C LEU A 103 -7.30 0.59 -7.58
N GLN A 104 -6.78 0.07 -8.69
CA GLN A 104 -7.46 0.16 -9.99
C GLN A 104 -8.76 -0.63 -10.03
N PHE A 105 -8.79 -1.80 -9.39
CA PHE A 105 -10.01 -2.59 -9.28
C PHE A 105 -11.12 -1.79 -8.56
N TYR A 106 -10.81 -1.21 -7.40
CA TYR A 106 -11.79 -0.42 -6.63
C TYR A 106 -12.17 0.89 -7.33
N ALA A 107 -11.20 1.59 -7.93
CA ALA A 107 -11.46 2.78 -8.75
C ALA A 107 -12.48 2.46 -9.85
N ARG A 108 -12.27 1.35 -10.57
CA ARG A 108 -13.21 0.92 -11.62
C ARG A 108 -14.59 0.56 -11.07
N LYS A 109 -14.67 -0.06 -9.88
CA LYS A 109 -15.97 -0.38 -9.26
C LYS A 109 -16.73 0.86 -8.81
N MET A 110 -16.03 1.90 -8.37
CA MET A 110 -16.61 3.21 -8.06
C MET A 110 -17.12 3.91 -9.33
N GLU A 111 -16.34 3.92 -10.42
CA GLU A 111 -16.76 4.48 -11.71
C GLU A 111 -18.04 3.83 -12.25
N LEU A 112 -18.14 2.50 -12.10
CA LEU A 112 -19.30 1.72 -12.53
C LEU A 112 -20.50 1.84 -11.56
N GLY A 113 -20.37 2.53 -10.43
CA GLY A 113 -21.41 2.65 -9.41
C GLY A 113 -21.73 1.35 -8.67
N THR A 114 -20.89 0.32 -8.80
CA THR A 114 -21.05 -0.99 -8.15
C THR A 114 -20.45 -1.04 -6.74
N MET A 115 -19.72 0.00 -6.36
CA MET A 115 -19.16 0.21 -5.02
C MET A 115 -19.38 1.68 -4.63
N PRO A 116 -19.67 1.97 -3.34
CA PRO A 116 -19.73 3.35 -2.85
C PRO A 116 -18.43 4.12 -3.12
N LYS A 117 -18.53 5.44 -3.24
CA LYS A 117 -17.35 6.31 -3.35
C LYS A 117 -16.56 6.30 -2.05
N VAL A 118 -15.27 5.98 -2.15
CA VAL A 118 -14.33 5.95 -1.02
C VAL A 118 -13.01 6.60 -1.42
N ILE A 119 -12.26 7.11 -0.45
CA ILE A 119 -10.84 7.45 -0.64
C ILE A 119 -10.03 6.16 -0.40
N LEU A 120 -9.23 5.76 -1.38
CA LEU A 120 -8.35 4.59 -1.26
C LEU A 120 -6.95 5.06 -0.88
N VAL A 121 -6.37 4.50 0.17
CA VAL A 121 -5.02 4.85 0.65
C VAL A 121 -4.18 3.58 0.75
N ALA A 122 -3.03 3.53 0.09
CA ALA A 122 -2.07 2.44 0.22
C ALA A 122 -0.77 2.98 0.84
N PRO A 123 -0.62 2.92 2.18
CA PRO A 123 0.59 3.39 2.83
C PRO A 123 1.79 2.50 2.55
N GLN A 124 2.97 3.11 2.51
CA GLN A 124 4.23 2.39 2.59
C GLN A 124 4.53 2.09 4.07
N ALA A 125 4.82 0.82 4.36
CA ALA A 125 5.35 0.41 5.65
C ALA A 125 6.61 -0.44 5.46
N LEU A 126 7.23 -0.81 6.58
CA LEU A 126 8.45 -1.61 6.53
C LEU A 126 8.16 -2.99 5.89
N PRO A 127 8.90 -3.40 4.85
CA PRO A 127 8.71 -4.71 4.21
C PRO A 127 8.88 -5.86 5.19
N LYS A 128 9.70 -5.69 6.23
CA LYS A 128 9.87 -6.68 7.29
C LYS A 128 8.96 -6.37 8.48
N GLY A 129 7.94 -7.22 8.69
CA GLY A 129 7.12 -7.20 9.89
C GLY A 129 5.64 -7.41 9.63
N ARG A 130 4.84 -7.06 10.63
CA ARG A 130 3.38 -6.96 10.58
C ARG A 130 3.01 -5.49 10.82
N TRP A 131 1.78 -5.12 10.51
CA TRP A 131 1.24 -3.77 10.73
C TRP A 131 0.88 -3.51 12.20
N ILE A 132 1.80 -3.81 13.11
CA ILE A 132 1.65 -3.65 14.56
C ILE A 132 2.94 -3.09 15.15
N ASN A 133 2.85 -2.57 16.38
CA ASN A 133 4.03 -2.14 17.11
C ASN A 133 4.94 -3.35 17.41
N SER A 134 6.23 -3.21 17.15
CA SER A 134 7.20 -4.23 17.58
C SER A 134 7.30 -4.27 19.10
N TYR A 135 7.56 -5.46 19.65
CA TYR A 135 7.68 -5.66 21.09
C TYR A 135 8.76 -4.77 21.74
N ASP A 136 9.86 -4.53 21.03
CA ASP A 136 10.97 -3.69 21.48
C ASP A 136 10.75 -2.18 21.26
N GLY A 137 9.57 -1.78 20.74
CA GLY A 137 9.24 -0.39 20.44
C GLY A 137 10.01 0.24 19.27
N SER A 138 10.90 -0.50 18.61
CA SER A 138 11.72 0.03 17.51
C SER A 138 10.92 0.35 16.23
N ARG A 139 9.71 -0.21 16.11
CA ARG A 139 8.82 -0.06 14.95
C ARG A 139 7.38 0.15 15.42
N PRO A 140 6.97 1.39 15.70
CA PRO A 140 5.61 1.69 16.15
C PRO A 140 4.62 1.74 14.97
N LEU A 141 4.54 0.68 14.14
CA LEU A 141 3.71 0.70 12.91
C LEU A 141 2.22 0.86 13.22
N GLY A 142 1.72 0.26 14.29
CA GLY A 142 0.33 0.39 14.70
C GLY A 142 0.02 1.84 15.07
N ASP A 143 0.90 2.49 15.82
CA ASP A 143 0.72 3.88 16.24
C ASP A 143 0.84 4.84 15.05
N ILE A 144 1.81 4.62 14.16
CA ILE A 144 1.93 5.38 12.90
C ILE A 144 0.65 5.27 12.07
N MET A 145 0.06 4.08 11.96
CA MET A 145 -1.18 3.89 11.22
C MET A 145 -2.36 4.60 11.88
N CYS A 146 -2.55 4.41 13.19
CA CYS A 146 -3.71 4.93 13.91
C CYS A 146 -3.66 6.44 14.16
N HIS A 147 -2.46 7.02 14.27
CA HIS A 147 -2.28 8.42 14.62
C HIS A 147 -1.72 9.22 13.44
N ASP A 148 -0.50 8.91 13.00
CA ASP A 148 0.21 9.75 12.03
C ASP A 148 -0.50 9.74 10.66
N LEU A 149 -0.77 8.55 10.12
CA LEU A 149 -1.39 8.40 8.81
C LEU A 149 -2.84 8.88 8.83
N VAL A 150 -3.67 8.42 9.78
CA VAL A 150 -5.08 8.84 9.87
C VAL A 150 -5.20 10.35 9.98
N THR A 151 -4.34 11.00 10.79
CA THR A 151 -4.34 12.47 10.91
C THR A 151 -3.97 13.12 9.57
N ALA A 152 -2.90 12.67 8.92
CA ALA A 152 -2.48 13.21 7.64
C ALA A 152 -3.55 13.09 6.54
N ILE A 153 -4.24 11.94 6.46
CA ILE A 153 -5.34 11.73 5.51
C ILE A 153 -6.54 12.62 5.85
N ASP A 154 -6.93 12.70 7.12
CA ASP A 154 -8.07 13.50 7.58
C ASP A 154 -7.84 15.01 7.42
N GLU A 155 -6.59 15.47 7.47
CA GLU A 155 -6.19 16.86 7.25
C GLU A 155 -6.13 17.23 5.76
N ARG A 156 -5.64 16.31 4.93
CA ARG A 156 -5.43 16.56 3.49
C ARG A 156 -6.68 16.32 2.66
N TYR A 157 -7.56 15.40 3.06
CA TYR A 157 -8.73 15.00 2.28
C TYR A 157 -10.04 15.15 3.05
N ARG A 158 -11.15 15.24 2.32
CA ARG A 158 -12.51 15.29 2.89
C ARG A 158 -12.95 13.89 3.33
N THR A 159 -12.49 13.49 4.50
CA THR A 159 -12.87 12.22 5.11
C THR A 159 -14.08 12.35 6.04
N ILE A 160 -14.79 11.23 6.23
CA ILE A 160 -15.71 11.03 7.36
C ILE A 160 -14.86 10.59 8.56
N ARG A 161 -14.70 11.48 9.54
CA ARG A 161 -13.82 11.28 10.70
C ARG A 161 -14.43 10.37 11.78
N HIS A 162 -14.97 9.22 11.40
CA HIS A 162 -15.60 8.25 12.29
C HIS A 162 -14.99 6.85 12.10
N PRO A 163 -14.71 6.08 13.16
CA PRO A 163 -14.12 4.74 13.03
C PRO A 163 -14.88 3.79 12.10
N SER A 164 -16.21 3.83 12.10
CA SER A 164 -17.02 2.97 11.21
C SER A 164 -16.90 3.32 9.72
N ALA A 165 -16.34 4.48 9.39
CA ALA A 165 -16.08 4.94 8.02
C ALA A 165 -14.63 4.70 7.59
N ARG A 166 -13.86 3.93 8.37
CA ARG A 166 -12.48 3.55 8.05
C ARG A 166 -12.40 2.04 7.94
N TRP A 167 -12.00 1.56 6.77
CA TRP A 167 -11.87 0.14 6.48
C TRP A 167 -10.41 -0.22 6.27
N LEU A 168 -10.05 -1.43 6.69
CA LEU A 168 -8.73 -2.01 6.48
C LEU A 168 -8.88 -3.22 5.57
N GLU A 169 -8.00 -3.32 4.59
CA GLU A 169 -7.84 -4.48 3.74
C GLU A 169 -6.35 -4.72 3.54
N GLY A 170 -5.92 -5.95 3.28
CA GLY A 170 -4.52 -6.20 2.98
C GLY A 170 -4.25 -7.61 2.50
N HIS A 171 -3.03 -7.81 1.99
CA HIS A 171 -2.56 -9.09 1.51
C HIS A 171 -1.54 -9.71 2.46
N SER A 172 -1.72 -10.98 2.82
CA SER A 172 -0.77 -11.76 3.62
C SER A 172 -0.47 -11.08 4.97
N ALA A 173 0.75 -10.58 5.21
CA ALA A 173 1.09 -9.88 6.46
C ALA A 173 0.30 -8.57 6.68
N GLY A 174 -0.31 -8.02 5.61
CA GLY A 174 -1.22 -6.89 5.67
C GLY A 174 -2.66 -7.24 6.06
N GLY A 175 -3.04 -8.52 6.02
CA GLY A 175 -4.30 -9.03 6.58
C GLY A 175 -4.12 -9.50 8.02
#